data_AF-A0A931UH20-F1
#
_entry.id   AF-A0A931UH20-F1
#
_cell.length_a   1.000
_cell.length_b   1.000
_cell.length_c   1.000
_cell.angle_alpha   90.00
_cell.angle_beta   90.00
_cell.angle_gamma   90.00
#
_symmetry.space_group_name_H-M   'P 1'
#
loop_
_entity.id
_entity.type
_entity.pdbx_description
1 polymer ?
#
loop_
_entity_poly.entity_id
_entity_poly.type
_entity_poly.pdbx_seq_one_letter_code
_entity_poly.pdbx_strand_id
1 'polypeptide(L)'
;METAGELHALGVGLLGAGRVREAAFQFAKALGMAPDHCDASICLGHCLHLLGRFEEALAVYDKMLERSPAIAVVWNNRGNTLLEMRRYAEAAESYSRALELAPDLHDARVAQGTCYQSLGLPADAMAACDAVLAAAPDHAEAHWNRALLLLLKGDYREGWREYEWRWQKRGFTSPRRDFPQPRWQGEPVGGRTVLIHAEQGFGDTLQFCRYIPLVAALGARVVFECHPPLVTLMQGLSGNVEVVALGQPLPSFDLHLPLLSLPVIFDTTVETIPNAVPYLSAPPERLPFWRGLAADEGRLRVGLCWAGKSYPDPGRSCPAELLAPLAEVAGVSWYSLQMGWEGALPLPLTDLTGHIRDFGDTAALIAQLDLVITVDTAVAHLAGAMGKPTLVMLPHAPDWRWLLERGDTPWYPTLRLIRQAEPGAWRDVVRRVSDVLRHEAAGFSG
;
A
#
# COMPACT_ATOMS: atom_id res chain seq x y z
N MET A 1 18.50 -34.43 -35.34
CA MET A 1 18.83 -34.10 -33.93
C MET A 1 18.65 -32.61 -33.83
N GLU A 2 17.74 -32.12 -32.99
CA GLU A 2 17.50 -30.67 -32.86
C GLU A 2 18.79 -29.98 -32.39
N THR A 3 19.14 -28.85 -33.00
CA THR A 3 20.30 -28.03 -32.65
C THR A 3 19.97 -27.09 -31.48
N ALA A 4 20.99 -26.58 -30.80
CA ALA A 4 20.80 -25.58 -29.74
C ALA A 4 20.04 -24.32 -30.24
N GLY A 5 20.29 -23.90 -31.49
CA GLY A 5 19.59 -22.78 -32.11
C GLY A 5 18.11 -23.05 -32.40
N GLU A 6 17.77 -24.26 -32.87
CA GLU A 6 16.37 -24.67 -33.09
C GLU A 6 15.59 -24.73 -31.76
N LEU A 7 16.21 -25.26 -30.71
CA LEU A 7 15.64 -25.30 -29.36
C LEU A 7 15.43 -23.88 -28.79
N HIS A 8 16.39 -22.98 -29.00
CA HIS A 8 16.25 -21.58 -28.62
C HIS A 8 15.08 -20.91 -29.36
N ALA A 9 14.99 -21.06 -30.69
CA ALA A 9 13.90 -20.49 -31.48
C ALA A 9 12.52 -21.03 -31.06
N LEU A 10 12.42 -22.33 -30.79
CA LEU A 10 11.20 -22.94 -30.24
C LEU A 10 10.85 -22.36 -28.87
N GLY A 11 11.84 -22.20 -27.99
CA GLY A 11 11.67 -21.57 -26.68
C GLY A 11 11.10 -20.15 -26.78
N VAL A 12 11.61 -19.34 -27.71
CA VAL A 12 11.11 -17.98 -27.97
C VAL A 12 9.65 -18.01 -28.43
N GLY A 13 9.30 -18.91 -29.37
CA GLY A 13 7.91 -19.07 -29.82
C GLY A 13 6.94 -19.49 -28.71
N LEU A 14 7.37 -20.42 -27.86
CA LEU A 14 6.59 -20.86 -26.69
C LEU A 14 6.40 -19.73 -25.68
N LEU A 15 7.44 -18.92 -25.43
CA LEU A 15 7.35 -17.78 -24.52
C LEU A 15 6.37 -16.73 -25.04
N GLY A 16 6.40 -16.41 -26.34
CA GLY A 16 5.44 -15.50 -26.98
C GLY A 16 3.98 -16.00 -26.90
N ALA A 17 3.78 -17.32 -26.82
CA ALA A 17 2.47 -17.95 -26.62
C ALA A 17 2.07 -18.09 -25.13
N GLY A 18 2.85 -17.55 -24.20
CA GLY A 18 2.60 -17.65 -22.76
C GLY A 18 2.89 -19.02 -22.14
N ARG A 19 3.50 -19.96 -22.89
CA ARG A 19 3.85 -21.31 -22.43
C ARG A 19 5.19 -21.30 -21.70
N VAL A 20 5.28 -20.53 -20.61
CA VAL A 20 6.55 -20.18 -19.92
C VAL A 20 7.32 -21.42 -19.44
N ARG A 21 6.65 -22.41 -18.85
CA ARG A 21 7.32 -23.65 -18.38
C ARG A 21 7.97 -24.43 -19.51
N GLU A 22 7.31 -24.48 -20.65
CA GLU A 22 7.80 -25.23 -21.81
C GLU A 22 8.92 -24.47 -22.50
N ALA A 23 8.82 -23.14 -22.58
CA ALA A 23 9.91 -22.29 -23.03
C ALA A 23 11.18 -22.51 -22.18
N ALA A 24 11.05 -22.46 -20.84
CA ALA A 24 12.15 -22.72 -19.92
C ALA A 24 12.82 -24.09 -20.19
N PHE A 25 12.02 -25.12 -20.45
CA PHE A 25 12.53 -26.45 -20.76
C PHE A 25 13.34 -26.48 -22.05
N GLN A 26 12.89 -25.80 -23.12
CA GLN A 26 13.66 -25.74 -24.38
C GLN A 26 14.95 -24.94 -24.23
N PHE A 27 14.93 -23.82 -23.50
CA PHE A 27 16.15 -23.06 -23.22
C PHE A 27 17.15 -23.87 -22.40
N ALA A 28 16.70 -24.60 -21.37
CA ALA A 28 17.56 -25.48 -20.58
C ALA A 28 18.18 -26.60 -21.44
N LYS A 29 17.42 -27.19 -22.37
CA LYS A 29 17.96 -28.16 -23.34
C LYS A 29 19.00 -27.52 -24.27
N ALA A 30 18.74 -26.33 -24.79
CA ALA A 30 19.68 -25.60 -25.63
C ALA A 30 21.01 -25.37 -24.89
N LEU A 31 20.96 -25.01 -23.61
CA LEU A 31 22.14 -24.84 -22.76
C LEU A 31 22.83 -26.16 -22.41
N GLY A 32 22.11 -27.28 -22.35
CA GLY A 32 22.71 -28.61 -22.23
C GLY A 32 23.58 -28.98 -23.43
N MET A 33 23.24 -28.47 -24.63
CA MET A 33 24.00 -28.68 -25.86
C MET A 33 25.08 -27.62 -26.08
N ALA A 34 24.81 -26.37 -25.72
CA ALA A 34 25.70 -25.23 -25.86
C ALA A 34 25.69 -24.40 -24.56
N PRO A 35 26.50 -24.76 -23.56
CA PRO A 35 26.50 -24.10 -22.24
C PRO A 35 26.82 -22.60 -22.26
N ASP A 36 27.40 -22.10 -23.34
CA ASP A 36 27.83 -20.71 -23.51
C ASP A 36 26.85 -19.90 -24.38
N HIS A 37 25.69 -20.48 -24.74
CA HIS A 37 24.66 -19.78 -25.52
C HIS A 37 24.03 -18.65 -24.70
N CYS A 38 24.45 -17.41 -24.96
CA CYS A 38 24.07 -16.24 -24.18
C CYS A 38 22.56 -15.98 -24.21
N ASP A 39 21.94 -15.93 -25.39
CA ASP A 39 20.50 -15.61 -25.51
C ASP A 39 19.62 -16.65 -24.80
N ALA A 40 19.92 -17.95 -24.95
CA ALA A 40 19.22 -19.02 -24.24
C ALA A 40 19.35 -18.90 -22.72
N SER A 41 20.50 -18.44 -22.19
CA SER A 41 20.66 -18.18 -20.76
C SER A 41 19.80 -16.99 -20.29
N ILE A 42 19.78 -15.88 -21.05
CA ILE A 42 18.94 -14.71 -20.73
C ILE A 42 17.46 -15.12 -20.70
N CYS A 43 17.00 -15.84 -21.72
CA CYS A 43 15.63 -16.29 -21.82
C CYS A 43 15.27 -17.33 -20.75
N LEU A 44 16.18 -18.27 -20.41
CA LEU A 44 15.96 -19.21 -19.31
C LEU A 44 15.78 -18.47 -17.98
N GLY A 45 16.69 -17.54 -17.65
CA GLY A 45 16.59 -16.74 -16.44
C GLY A 45 15.27 -15.97 -16.37
N HIS A 46 14.85 -15.38 -17.50
CA HIS A 46 13.58 -14.64 -17.57
C HIS A 46 12.37 -15.56 -17.36
N CYS A 47 12.37 -16.76 -17.97
CA CYS A 47 11.31 -17.74 -17.72
C CYS A 47 11.28 -18.20 -16.25
N LEU A 48 12.44 -18.41 -15.62
CA LEU A 48 12.52 -18.77 -14.20
C LEU A 48 11.97 -17.66 -13.30
N HIS A 49 12.27 -16.39 -13.61
CA HIS A 49 11.69 -15.22 -12.96
C HIS A 49 10.16 -15.21 -13.08
N LEU A 50 9.61 -15.35 -14.28
CA LEU A 50 8.15 -15.39 -14.50
C LEU A 50 7.45 -16.56 -13.80
N LEU A 51 8.19 -17.63 -13.51
CA LEU A 51 7.69 -18.80 -12.78
C LEU A 51 7.84 -18.67 -11.25
N GLY A 52 8.35 -17.54 -10.74
CA GLY A 52 8.63 -17.33 -9.32
C GLY A 52 9.82 -18.14 -8.78
N ARG A 53 10.63 -18.74 -9.67
CA ARG A 53 11.83 -19.52 -9.31
C ARG A 53 13.04 -18.59 -9.23
N PHE A 54 12.95 -17.61 -8.33
CA PHE A 54 13.87 -16.46 -8.31
C PHE A 54 15.32 -16.84 -8.03
N GLU A 55 15.59 -17.72 -7.05
CA GLU A 55 16.97 -18.15 -6.75
C GLU A 55 17.63 -18.88 -7.94
N GLU A 56 16.86 -19.65 -8.70
CA GLU A 56 17.37 -20.32 -9.91
C GLU A 56 17.62 -19.32 -11.04
N ALA A 57 16.77 -18.28 -11.17
CA ALA A 57 17.00 -17.20 -12.11
C ALA A 57 18.29 -16.44 -11.77
N LEU A 58 18.53 -16.12 -10.50
CA LEU A 58 19.76 -15.48 -10.04
C LEU A 58 20.98 -16.34 -10.35
N ALA A 59 20.94 -17.64 -10.07
CA ALA A 59 22.05 -18.54 -10.38
C ALA A 59 22.41 -18.56 -11.88
N VAL A 60 21.40 -18.48 -12.77
CA VAL A 60 21.62 -18.36 -14.21
C VAL A 60 22.31 -17.04 -14.56
N TYR A 61 21.81 -15.91 -14.03
CA TYR A 61 22.38 -14.59 -14.29
C TYR A 61 23.78 -14.42 -13.71
N ASP A 62 24.04 -14.88 -12.49
CA ASP A 62 25.35 -14.80 -11.84
C ASP A 62 26.40 -15.56 -12.64
N LYS A 63 26.09 -16.79 -13.09
CA LYS A 63 26.98 -17.57 -13.97
C LYS A 63 27.27 -16.87 -15.31
N MET A 64 26.31 -16.14 -15.86
CA MET A 64 26.55 -15.33 -17.06
C MET A 64 27.50 -14.17 -16.77
N LEU A 65 27.30 -13.47 -15.65
CA LEU A 65 28.08 -12.29 -15.25
C LEU A 65 29.51 -12.64 -14.83
N GLU A 66 29.75 -13.83 -14.27
CA GLU A 66 31.09 -14.37 -14.00
C GLU A 66 31.95 -14.44 -15.27
N ARG A 67 31.33 -14.75 -16.41
CA ARG A 67 32.00 -14.92 -17.70
C ARG A 67 32.07 -13.62 -18.49
N SER A 68 30.97 -12.86 -18.47
CA SER A 68 30.78 -11.65 -19.27
C SER A 68 30.07 -10.57 -18.44
N PRO A 69 30.82 -9.75 -17.67
CA PRO A 69 30.23 -8.74 -16.80
C PRO A 69 29.69 -7.50 -17.54
N ALA A 70 29.96 -7.36 -18.84
CA ALA A 70 29.61 -6.18 -19.65
C ALA A 70 28.29 -6.35 -20.43
N ILE A 71 27.30 -7.05 -19.85
CA ILE A 71 25.98 -7.28 -20.49
C ILE A 71 24.88 -6.58 -19.68
N ALA A 72 24.50 -5.37 -20.10
CA ALA A 72 23.54 -4.52 -19.37
C ALA A 72 22.19 -5.21 -19.08
N VAL A 73 21.65 -5.95 -20.06
CA VAL A 73 20.35 -6.65 -19.91
C VAL A 73 20.37 -7.73 -18.82
N VAL A 74 21.51 -8.38 -18.59
CA VAL A 74 21.64 -9.41 -17.54
C VAL A 74 21.62 -8.74 -16.17
N TRP A 75 22.36 -7.65 -15.98
CA TRP A 75 22.32 -6.85 -14.76
C TRP A 75 20.91 -6.31 -14.46
N ASN A 76 20.21 -5.80 -15.48
CA ASN A 76 18.83 -5.35 -15.35
C ASN A 76 17.89 -6.49 -14.89
N ASN A 77 17.95 -7.66 -15.53
CA ASN A 77 17.08 -8.78 -15.20
C ASN A 77 17.39 -9.39 -13.83
N ARG A 78 18.68 -9.39 -13.43
CA ARG A 78 19.11 -9.71 -12.08
C ARG A 78 18.52 -8.72 -11.07
N GLY A 79 18.59 -7.42 -11.35
CA GLY A 79 17.96 -6.35 -10.56
C GLY A 79 16.46 -6.57 -10.38
N ASN A 80 15.73 -6.85 -11.46
CA ASN A 80 14.29 -7.15 -11.43
C ASN A 80 13.99 -8.36 -10.52
N THR A 81 14.79 -9.41 -10.62
CA THR A 81 14.62 -10.62 -9.80
C THR A 81 14.90 -10.34 -8.32
N LEU A 82 15.94 -9.59 -8.00
CA LEU A 82 16.26 -9.18 -6.63
C LEU A 82 15.20 -8.25 -6.05
N LEU A 83 14.62 -7.37 -6.86
CA LEU A 83 13.53 -6.48 -6.47
C LEU A 83 12.28 -7.29 -6.06
N GLU A 84 11.88 -8.29 -6.84
CA GLU A 84 10.77 -9.20 -6.48
C GLU A 84 11.04 -9.99 -5.18
N MET A 85 12.30 -10.34 -4.95
CA MET A 85 12.76 -10.97 -3.71
C MET A 85 12.92 -9.98 -2.54
N ARG A 86 12.67 -8.69 -2.75
CA ARG A 86 12.85 -7.60 -1.77
C ARG A 86 14.29 -7.45 -1.27
N ARG A 87 15.28 -7.89 -2.05
CA ARG A 87 16.71 -7.69 -1.81
C ARG A 87 17.15 -6.34 -2.38
N TYR A 88 16.57 -5.27 -1.85
CA TYR A 88 16.60 -3.93 -2.45
C TYR A 88 18.02 -3.36 -2.64
N ALA A 89 18.94 -3.58 -1.70
CA ALA A 89 20.31 -3.10 -1.82
C ALA A 89 21.04 -3.76 -3.01
N GLU A 90 20.98 -5.08 -3.12
CA GLU A 90 21.60 -5.83 -4.22
C GLU A 90 20.92 -5.56 -5.57
N ALA A 91 19.59 -5.30 -5.56
CA ALA A 91 18.86 -4.87 -6.74
C ALA A 91 19.35 -3.51 -7.22
N ALA A 92 19.49 -2.52 -6.33
CA ALA A 92 20.01 -1.19 -6.65
C ALA A 92 21.44 -1.24 -7.20
N GLU A 93 22.32 -2.08 -6.64
CA GLU A 93 23.65 -2.33 -7.19
C GLU A 93 23.58 -2.91 -8.61
N SER A 94 22.72 -3.89 -8.84
CA SER A 94 22.53 -4.51 -10.16
C SER A 94 22.03 -3.49 -11.19
N TYR A 95 21.06 -2.65 -10.85
CA TYR A 95 20.62 -1.57 -11.74
C TYR A 95 21.72 -0.54 -11.98
N SER A 96 22.52 -0.19 -10.97
CA SER A 96 23.66 0.72 -11.14
C SER A 96 24.62 0.20 -12.21
N ARG A 97 24.97 -1.10 -12.15
CA ARG A 97 25.81 -1.75 -13.16
C ARG A 97 25.16 -1.79 -14.55
N ALA A 98 23.85 -2.01 -14.63
CA ALA A 98 23.13 -1.94 -15.89
C ALA A 98 23.18 -0.53 -16.50
N LEU A 99 23.00 0.51 -15.69
CA LEU A 99 22.98 1.91 -16.10
C LEU A 99 24.36 2.46 -16.45
N GLU A 100 25.43 1.95 -15.84
CA GLU A 100 26.82 2.24 -16.25
C GLU A 100 27.11 1.74 -17.66
N LEU A 101 26.55 0.58 -18.04
CA LEU A 101 26.74 -0.02 -19.36
C LEU A 101 25.77 0.54 -20.41
N ALA A 102 24.56 0.92 -19.99
CA ALA A 102 23.51 1.46 -20.84
C ALA A 102 22.71 2.55 -20.09
N PRO A 103 23.14 3.83 -20.18
CA PRO A 103 22.54 4.92 -19.41
C PRO A 103 21.07 5.22 -19.73
N ASP A 104 20.60 4.84 -20.92
CA ASP A 104 19.25 5.13 -21.43
C ASP A 104 18.19 4.09 -21.02
N LEU A 105 18.54 3.14 -20.13
CA LEU A 105 17.58 2.19 -19.56
C LEU A 105 16.68 2.88 -18.52
N HIS A 106 15.71 3.68 -18.97
CA HIS A 106 14.81 4.43 -18.11
C HIS A 106 14.04 3.54 -17.12
N ASP A 107 13.50 2.40 -17.56
CA ASP A 107 12.81 1.44 -16.70
C ASP A 107 13.72 0.92 -15.57
N ALA A 108 15.00 0.65 -15.86
CA ALA A 108 15.98 0.22 -14.86
C ALA A 108 16.24 1.32 -13.82
N ARG A 109 16.31 2.58 -14.25
CA ARG A 109 16.48 3.73 -13.34
C ARG A 109 15.23 3.98 -12.48
N VAL A 110 14.03 3.80 -13.03
CA VAL A 110 12.79 3.84 -12.23
C VAL A 110 12.78 2.72 -11.19
N ALA A 111 13.12 1.50 -11.58
CA ALA A 111 13.19 0.37 -10.66
C ALA A 111 14.28 0.54 -9.58
N GLN A 112 15.41 1.16 -9.91
CA GLN A 112 16.43 1.58 -8.94
C GLN A 112 15.87 2.60 -7.94
N GLY A 113 15.10 3.59 -8.40
CA GLY A 113 14.39 4.54 -7.56
C GLY A 113 13.44 3.86 -6.57
N THR A 114 12.69 2.84 -7.01
CA THR A 114 11.84 2.01 -6.14
C THR A 114 12.66 1.29 -5.05
N CYS A 115 13.87 0.82 -5.38
CA CYS A 115 14.78 0.23 -4.40
C CYS A 115 15.20 1.26 -3.35
N TYR A 116 15.60 2.46 -3.77
CA TYR A 116 15.98 3.54 -2.85
C TYR A 116 14.83 3.95 -1.93
N GLN A 117 13.60 4.05 -2.46
CA GLN A 117 12.42 4.31 -1.63
C GLN A 117 12.24 3.22 -0.57
N SER A 118 12.34 1.95 -0.96
CA SER A 118 12.21 0.80 -0.04
C SER A 118 13.31 0.75 1.03
N LEU A 119 14.49 1.29 0.72
CA LEU A 119 15.63 1.41 1.64
C LEU A 119 15.54 2.63 2.56
N GLY A 120 14.53 3.49 2.43
CA GLY A 120 14.43 4.72 3.20
C GLY A 120 15.34 5.85 2.69
N LEU A 121 15.68 5.83 1.39
CA LEU A 121 16.53 6.81 0.71
C LEU A 121 15.71 7.67 -0.28
N PRO A 122 14.81 8.55 0.21
CA PRO A 122 13.88 9.28 -0.66
C PRO A 122 14.57 10.32 -1.57
N ALA A 123 15.74 10.84 -1.17
CA ALA A 123 16.50 11.78 -1.98
C ALA A 123 17.07 11.12 -3.25
N ASP A 124 17.66 9.93 -3.10
CA ASP A 124 18.19 9.15 -4.22
C ASP A 124 17.05 8.66 -5.14
N ALA A 125 15.92 8.25 -4.55
CA ALA A 125 14.71 7.89 -5.30
C ALA A 125 14.17 9.07 -6.13
N MET A 126 14.18 10.28 -5.58
CA MET A 126 13.75 11.50 -6.29
C MET A 126 14.68 11.81 -7.46
N ALA A 127 15.99 11.78 -7.22
CA ALA A 127 17.00 12.01 -8.26
C ALA A 127 16.86 11.02 -9.43
N ALA A 128 16.55 9.75 -9.14
CA ALA A 128 16.28 8.75 -10.17
C ALA A 128 15.04 9.10 -11.02
N CYS A 129 13.95 9.55 -10.39
CA CYS A 129 12.74 9.97 -11.11
C CYS A 129 13.00 11.21 -11.97
N ASP A 130 13.62 12.24 -11.40
CA ASP A 130 13.92 13.49 -12.10
C ASP A 130 14.84 13.25 -13.32
N ALA A 131 15.82 12.36 -13.20
CA ALA A 131 16.70 11.99 -14.31
C ALA A 131 15.93 11.28 -15.46
N VAL A 132 14.94 10.44 -15.13
CA VAL A 132 14.08 9.81 -16.15
C VAL A 132 13.18 10.87 -16.81
N LEU A 133 12.53 11.73 -16.03
CA LEU A 133 11.61 12.74 -16.54
C LEU A 133 12.30 13.83 -17.37
N ALA A 134 13.58 14.11 -17.10
CA ALA A 134 14.38 14.99 -17.93
C ALA A 134 14.58 14.45 -19.36
N ALA A 135 14.65 13.13 -19.54
CA ALA A 135 14.86 12.47 -20.83
C ALA A 135 13.54 12.00 -21.48
N ALA A 136 12.58 11.58 -20.67
CA ALA A 136 11.27 11.07 -21.07
C ALA A 136 10.16 11.76 -20.25
N PRO A 137 9.74 12.97 -20.64
CA PRO A 137 8.76 13.77 -19.88
C PRO A 137 7.37 13.16 -19.75
N ASP A 138 7.04 12.11 -20.52
CA ASP A 138 5.75 11.42 -20.46
C ASP A 138 5.85 10.04 -19.76
N HIS A 139 6.93 9.79 -19.02
CA HIS A 139 7.18 8.49 -18.39
C HIS A 139 6.30 8.27 -17.15
N ALA A 140 5.12 7.70 -17.36
CA ALA A 140 4.08 7.56 -16.32
C ALA A 140 4.53 6.88 -15.02
N GLU A 141 5.40 5.86 -15.07
CA GLU A 141 5.89 5.19 -13.86
C GLU A 141 6.81 6.11 -13.03
N ALA A 142 7.57 6.99 -13.68
CA ALA A 142 8.46 7.93 -13.01
C ALA A 142 7.66 9.06 -12.36
N HIS A 143 6.62 9.57 -13.04
CA HIS A 143 5.66 10.50 -12.45
C HIS A 143 4.93 9.90 -11.24
N TRP A 144 4.48 8.64 -11.34
CA TRP A 144 3.86 7.94 -10.22
C TRP A 144 4.80 7.85 -9.01
N ASN A 145 6.03 7.39 -9.19
CA ASN A 145 7.01 7.30 -8.10
C ASN A 145 7.34 8.69 -7.52
N ARG A 146 7.51 9.70 -8.38
CA ARG A 146 7.71 11.09 -7.99
C ARG A 146 6.55 11.63 -7.15
N ALA A 147 5.30 11.31 -7.53
CA ALA A 147 4.12 11.67 -6.76
C ALA A 147 4.20 11.15 -5.32
N LEU A 148 4.51 9.86 -5.14
CA LEU A 148 4.61 9.25 -3.82
C LEU A 148 5.73 9.89 -2.98
N LEU A 149 6.86 10.25 -3.59
CA LEU A 149 7.99 10.89 -2.90
C LEU A 149 7.66 12.34 -2.50
N LEU A 150 7.01 13.10 -3.38
CA LEU A 150 6.54 14.46 -3.07
C LEU A 150 5.52 14.43 -1.94
N LEU A 151 4.54 13.52 -2.00
CA LEU A 151 3.59 13.30 -0.93
C LEU A 151 4.29 12.90 0.38
N LEU A 152 5.24 11.97 0.34
CA LEU A 152 6.01 11.54 1.52
C LEU A 152 6.77 12.70 2.18
N LYS A 153 7.26 13.65 1.40
CA LYS A 153 7.96 14.85 1.88
C LYS A 153 7.01 15.95 2.37
N GLY A 154 5.71 15.85 2.06
CA GLY A 154 4.72 16.87 2.38
C GLY A 154 4.53 17.93 1.29
N ASP A 155 5.17 17.77 0.12
CA ASP A 155 5.03 18.63 -1.06
C ASP A 155 3.71 18.32 -1.80
N TYR A 156 2.58 18.40 -1.09
CA TYR A 156 1.30 17.86 -1.52
C TYR A 156 0.72 18.48 -2.79
N ARG A 157 0.87 19.80 -2.97
CA ARG A 157 0.30 20.48 -4.15
C ARG A 157 0.83 19.88 -5.45
N GLU A 158 2.13 19.61 -5.52
CA GLU A 158 2.74 18.98 -6.68
C GLU A 158 2.55 17.46 -6.64
N GLY A 159 2.67 16.85 -5.47
CA GLY A 159 2.44 15.41 -5.28
C GLY A 159 1.08 14.94 -5.81
N TRP A 160 0.01 15.69 -5.55
CA TRP A 160 -1.33 15.35 -6.05
C TRP A 160 -1.50 15.52 -7.56
N ARG A 161 -0.81 16.49 -8.17
CA ARG A 161 -0.81 16.65 -9.63
C ARG A 161 -0.09 15.49 -10.29
N GLU A 162 1.06 15.13 -9.75
CA GLU A 162 1.84 13.97 -10.19
C GLU A 162 1.06 12.66 -9.99
N TYR A 163 0.25 12.58 -8.94
CA TYR A 163 -0.58 11.42 -8.63
C TYR A 163 -1.60 11.10 -9.74
N GLU A 164 -2.02 12.08 -10.57
CA GLU A 164 -2.92 11.85 -11.71
C GLU A 164 -2.29 11.01 -12.82
N TRP A 165 -0.96 10.89 -12.89
CA TRP A 165 -0.27 10.01 -13.84
C TRP A 165 -0.53 8.51 -13.59
N ARG A 166 -1.14 8.16 -12.44
CA ARG A 166 -1.62 6.79 -12.17
C ARG A 166 -2.52 6.23 -13.28
N TRP A 167 -3.24 7.10 -13.99
CA TRP A 167 -4.12 6.70 -15.10
C TRP A 167 -3.37 6.36 -16.40
N GLN A 168 -2.09 6.72 -16.50
CA GLN A 168 -1.21 6.39 -17.62
C GLN A 168 -0.25 5.25 -17.26
N LYS A 169 -0.13 4.93 -15.97
CA LYS A 169 0.71 3.86 -15.44
C LYS A 169 0.22 2.49 -15.90
N ARG A 170 1.13 1.66 -16.43
CA ARG A 170 0.83 0.27 -16.75
C ARG A 170 0.61 -0.53 -15.46
N GLY A 171 -0.42 -1.36 -15.43
CA GLY A 171 -0.70 -2.24 -14.28
C GLY A 171 -1.06 -1.51 -12.99
N PHE A 172 -1.60 -0.29 -13.06
CA PHE A 172 -2.21 0.33 -11.88
C PHE A 172 -3.34 -0.56 -11.34
N THR A 173 -3.50 -0.59 -10.02
CA THR A 173 -4.34 -1.58 -9.32
C THR A 173 -5.79 -1.59 -9.79
N SER A 174 -6.31 -0.45 -10.24
CA SER A 174 -7.66 -0.34 -10.76
C SER A 174 -7.67 0.18 -12.19
N PRO A 175 -8.55 -0.36 -13.05
CA PRO A 175 -8.69 0.17 -14.39
C PRO A 175 -9.24 1.60 -14.34
N ARG A 176 -8.81 2.44 -15.29
CA ARG A 176 -9.47 3.70 -15.57
C ARG A 176 -10.92 3.40 -15.98
N ARG A 177 -11.87 4.13 -15.42
CA ARG A 177 -13.28 4.02 -15.80
C ARG A 177 -13.59 5.03 -16.88
N ASP A 178 -14.20 4.54 -17.95
CA ASP A 178 -14.67 5.36 -19.06
C ASP A 178 -16.17 5.59 -18.90
N PHE A 179 -16.54 6.86 -18.74
CA PHE A 179 -17.91 7.32 -18.68
C PHE A 179 -18.18 8.31 -19.81
N PRO A 180 -19.41 8.37 -20.35
CA PRO A 180 -19.78 9.40 -21.32
C PRO A 180 -19.88 10.80 -20.68
N GLN A 181 -20.19 10.87 -19.38
CA GLN A 181 -20.18 12.11 -18.61
C GLN A 181 -18.75 12.65 -18.43
N PRO A 182 -18.55 13.97 -18.41
CA PRO A 182 -17.22 14.55 -18.22
C PRO A 182 -16.70 14.38 -16.79
N ARG A 183 -15.36 14.38 -16.66
CA ARG A 183 -14.70 14.48 -15.34
C ARG A 183 -14.97 15.87 -14.76
N TRP A 184 -15.35 15.92 -13.49
CA TRP A 184 -15.45 17.16 -12.73
C TRP A 184 -14.06 17.76 -12.51
N GLN A 185 -13.88 19.06 -12.76
CA GLN A 185 -12.58 19.72 -12.64
C GLN A 185 -12.58 20.77 -11.51
N GLY A 186 -13.55 20.70 -10.60
CA GLY A 186 -13.70 21.64 -9.49
C GLY A 186 -14.50 22.89 -9.85
N GLU A 187 -15.09 22.95 -11.05
CA GLU A 187 -15.99 24.03 -11.40
C GLU A 187 -17.31 23.97 -10.57
N PRO A 188 -18.03 25.09 -10.36
CA PRO A 188 -19.22 25.12 -9.51
C PRO A 188 -20.25 24.06 -9.89
N VAL A 189 -20.65 23.22 -8.94
CA VAL A 189 -21.53 22.06 -9.20
C VAL A 189 -22.99 22.46 -9.43
N GLY A 190 -23.50 23.51 -8.77
CA GLY A 190 -24.79 24.11 -9.10
C GLY A 190 -26.00 23.16 -9.05
N GLY A 191 -26.03 22.22 -8.11
CA GLY A 191 -27.10 21.21 -8.00
C GLY A 191 -26.88 19.95 -8.86
N ARG A 192 -25.83 19.90 -9.69
CA ARG A 192 -25.49 18.72 -10.49
C ARG A 192 -25.21 17.50 -9.60
N THR A 193 -25.48 16.34 -10.17
CA THR A 193 -25.15 15.05 -9.56
C THR A 193 -23.72 14.66 -9.91
N VAL A 194 -22.87 14.49 -8.89
CA VAL A 194 -21.46 14.12 -9.06
C VAL A 194 -21.26 12.69 -8.57
N LEU A 195 -20.82 11.80 -9.46
CA LEU A 195 -20.35 10.47 -9.11
C LEU A 195 -18.93 10.58 -8.56
N ILE A 196 -18.75 10.26 -7.28
CA ILE A 196 -17.44 9.98 -6.70
C ILE A 196 -17.30 8.47 -6.64
N HIS A 197 -16.22 7.91 -7.19
CA HIS A 197 -16.01 6.46 -7.19
C HIS A 197 -14.69 6.07 -6.54
N ALA A 198 -14.74 5.10 -5.64
CA ALA A 198 -13.54 4.50 -5.07
C ALA A 198 -12.72 3.81 -6.16
N GLU A 199 -11.39 3.90 -6.07
CA GLU A 199 -10.47 3.33 -7.06
C GLU A 199 -9.31 2.55 -6.43
N GLN A 200 -9.18 2.49 -5.12
CA GLN A 200 -8.10 1.77 -4.42
C GLN A 200 -8.64 1.03 -3.20
N GLY A 201 -7.79 0.60 -2.27
CA GLY A 201 -8.18 -0.26 -1.16
C GLY A 201 -9.09 0.40 -0.13
N PHE A 202 -9.43 -0.38 0.90
CA PHE A 202 -10.30 0.08 1.98
C PHE A 202 -9.70 1.26 2.76
N GLY A 203 -8.39 1.22 3.04
CA GLY A 203 -7.69 2.32 3.75
C GLY A 203 -7.80 3.65 2.99
N ASP A 204 -7.58 3.61 1.68
CA ASP A 204 -7.71 4.78 0.81
C ASP A 204 -9.14 5.33 0.84
N THR A 205 -10.13 4.44 0.76
CA THR A 205 -11.54 4.83 0.80
C THR A 205 -11.90 5.47 2.15
N LEU A 206 -11.48 4.86 3.26
CA LEU A 206 -11.71 5.35 4.63
C LEU A 206 -11.02 6.69 4.90
N GLN A 207 -9.84 6.91 4.31
CA GLN A 207 -9.13 8.17 4.45
C GLN A 207 -9.80 9.27 3.63
N PHE A 208 -10.06 9.02 2.33
CA PHE A 208 -10.45 10.06 1.39
C PHE A 208 -11.96 10.33 1.34
N CYS A 209 -12.82 9.49 1.93
CA CYS A 209 -14.24 9.80 2.05
C CYS A 209 -14.53 11.09 2.85
N ARG A 210 -13.55 11.60 3.63
CA ARG A 210 -13.60 12.91 4.30
C ARG A 210 -13.91 14.09 3.37
N TYR A 211 -13.59 13.99 2.09
CA TYR A 211 -13.85 15.05 1.12
C TYR A 211 -15.29 15.02 0.59
N ILE A 212 -16.01 13.89 0.74
CA ILE A 212 -17.36 13.72 0.18
C ILE A 212 -18.35 14.73 0.77
N PRO A 213 -18.40 14.93 2.11
CA PRO A 213 -19.23 16.00 2.69
C PRO A 213 -18.88 17.40 2.16
N LEU A 214 -17.61 17.66 1.83
CA LEU A 214 -17.19 18.94 1.27
C LEU A 214 -17.73 19.13 -0.14
N VAL A 215 -17.76 18.07 -0.97
CA VAL A 215 -18.40 18.11 -2.30
C VAL A 215 -19.90 18.37 -2.17
N ALA A 216 -20.57 17.70 -1.23
CA ALA A 216 -21.99 17.95 -0.95
C ALA A 216 -22.24 19.40 -0.48
N ALA A 217 -21.33 19.98 0.32
CA ALA A 217 -21.41 21.36 0.78
C ALA A 217 -21.25 22.40 -0.34
N LEU A 218 -20.65 22.03 -1.49
CA LEU A 218 -20.66 22.86 -2.70
C LEU A 218 -22.03 22.86 -3.42
N GLY A 219 -23.02 22.13 -2.91
CA GLY A 219 -24.36 22.03 -3.46
C GLY A 219 -24.53 20.88 -4.46
N ALA A 220 -23.63 19.89 -4.48
CA ALA A 220 -23.79 18.69 -5.29
C ALA A 220 -24.77 17.70 -4.64
N ARG A 221 -25.49 16.95 -5.47
CA ARG A 221 -25.97 15.62 -5.08
C ARG A 221 -24.84 14.63 -5.34
N VAL A 222 -24.28 14.01 -4.31
CA VAL A 222 -23.17 13.07 -4.48
C VAL A 222 -23.71 11.65 -4.59
N VAL A 223 -23.32 10.95 -5.64
CA VAL A 223 -23.42 9.49 -5.70
C VAL A 223 -22.04 8.95 -5.37
N PHE A 224 -21.89 8.25 -4.25
CA PHE A 224 -20.62 7.65 -3.84
C PHE A 224 -20.62 6.15 -4.06
N GLU A 225 -19.85 5.68 -5.03
CA GLU A 225 -19.65 4.25 -5.26
C GLU A 225 -18.42 3.75 -4.48
N CYS A 226 -18.60 2.76 -3.60
CA CYS A 226 -17.52 2.21 -2.79
C CYS A 226 -17.58 0.68 -2.67
N HIS A 227 -16.52 0.09 -2.14
CA HIS A 227 -16.45 -1.36 -1.92
C HIS A 227 -17.61 -1.87 -1.05
N PRO A 228 -18.22 -3.04 -1.36
CA PRO A 228 -19.34 -3.57 -0.59
C PRO A 228 -19.13 -3.63 0.94
N PRO A 229 -17.95 -4.05 1.47
CA PRO A 229 -17.72 -4.07 2.92
C PRO A 229 -17.71 -2.69 3.60
N LEU A 230 -17.70 -1.59 2.85
CA LEU A 230 -17.71 -0.23 3.39
C LEU A 230 -19.09 0.41 3.32
N VAL A 231 -20.05 -0.13 2.56
CA VAL A 231 -21.32 0.54 2.24
C VAL A 231 -22.08 0.95 3.50
N THR A 232 -22.27 0.05 4.47
CA THR A 232 -23.01 0.39 5.70
C THR A 232 -22.34 1.48 6.51
N LEU A 233 -21.01 1.52 6.54
CA LEU A 233 -20.27 2.58 7.22
C LEU A 233 -20.40 3.92 6.46
N MET A 234 -20.32 3.89 5.14
CA MET A 234 -20.37 5.08 4.29
C MET A 234 -21.76 5.72 4.23
N GLN A 235 -22.83 4.97 4.54
CA GLN A 235 -24.18 5.52 4.75
C GLN A 235 -24.23 6.58 5.86
N GLY A 236 -23.25 6.60 6.77
CA GLY A 236 -23.15 7.61 7.82
C GLY A 236 -22.52 8.95 7.39
N LEU A 237 -22.09 9.10 6.13
CA LEU A 237 -21.52 10.36 5.64
C LEU A 237 -22.58 11.47 5.62
N SER A 238 -22.22 12.66 6.11
CA SER A 238 -23.10 13.82 6.13
C SER A 238 -23.27 14.46 4.75
N GLY A 239 -24.43 15.08 4.52
CA GLY A 239 -24.73 15.82 3.29
C GLY A 239 -25.66 15.05 2.35
N ASN A 240 -25.86 15.58 1.15
CA ASN A 240 -26.68 14.95 0.12
C ASN A 240 -25.89 13.85 -0.60
N VAL A 241 -25.70 12.72 0.09
CA VAL A 241 -24.87 11.59 -0.36
C VAL A 241 -25.72 10.33 -0.50
N GLU A 242 -25.73 9.74 -1.69
CA GLU A 242 -26.27 8.42 -1.96
C GLU A 242 -25.13 7.43 -2.16
N VAL A 243 -25.09 6.37 -1.34
CA VAL A 243 -24.01 5.37 -1.38
C VAL A 243 -24.42 4.15 -2.20
N VAL A 244 -23.56 3.74 -3.12
CA VAL A 244 -23.77 2.60 -4.01
C VAL A 244 -22.60 1.62 -3.87
N ALA A 245 -22.89 0.32 -3.90
CA ALA A 245 -21.85 -0.70 -3.87
C ALA A 245 -21.18 -0.84 -5.25
N LEU A 246 -19.85 -0.96 -5.28
CA LEU A 246 -19.08 -1.21 -6.49
C LEU A 246 -19.61 -2.46 -7.21
N GLY A 247 -19.88 -2.33 -8.51
CA GLY A 247 -20.45 -3.38 -9.34
C GLY A 247 -21.97 -3.41 -9.40
N GLN A 248 -22.67 -2.56 -8.63
CA GLN A 248 -24.11 -2.35 -8.77
C GLN A 248 -24.42 -1.30 -9.85
N PRO A 249 -25.64 -1.29 -10.42
CA PRO A 249 -26.06 -0.24 -11.33
C PRO A 249 -25.93 1.15 -10.71
N LEU A 250 -25.31 2.07 -11.45
CA LEU A 250 -25.16 3.45 -11.01
C LEU A 250 -26.43 4.26 -11.33
N PRO A 251 -26.93 5.09 -10.40
CA PRO A 251 -27.90 6.14 -10.70
C PRO A 251 -27.39 7.11 -11.78
N SER A 252 -28.28 7.88 -12.39
CA SER A 252 -27.88 8.95 -13.31
C SER A 252 -27.03 10.00 -12.61
N PHE A 253 -25.94 10.42 -13.26
CA PHE A 253 -25.08 11.51 -12.82
C PHE A 253 -24.69 12.41 -14.00
N ASP A 254 -24.24 13.63 -13.69
CA ASP A 254 -23.85 14.66 -14.67
C ASP A 254 -22.32 14.74 -14.83
N LEU A 255 -21.60 14.48 -13.74
CA LEU A 255 -20.15 14.58 -13.63
C LEU A 255 -19.59 13.38 -12.87
N HIS A 256 -18.32 13.05 -13.08
CA HIS A 256 -17.65 12.03 -12.26
C HIS A 256 -16.24 12.45 -11.81
N LEU A 257 -15.78 11.89 -10.70
CA LEU A 257 -14.41 12.05 -10.23
C LEU A 257 -13.95 10.82 -9.45
N PRO A 258 -12.74 10.28 -9.75
CA PRO A 258 -12.12 9.28 -8.90
C PRO A 258 -11.80 9.87 -7.51
N LEU A 259 -12.11 9.13 -6.44
CA LEU A 259 -12.02 9.58 -5.04
C LEU A 259 -10.67 10.22 -4.70
N LEU A 260 -9.54 9.67 -5.17
CA LEU A 260 -8.20 10.19 -4.85
C LEU A 260 -7.78 11.38 -5.72
N SER A 261 -8.67 11.90 -6.57
CA SER A 261 -8.47 13.17 -7.29
C SER A 261 -9.04 14.36 -6.50
N LEU A 262 -9.85 14.13 -5.47
CA LEU A 262 -10.42 15.20 -4.63
C LEU A 262 -9.37 16.12 -3.99
N PRO A 263 -8.18 15.64 -3.54
CA PRO A 263 -7.14 16.52 -3.03
C PRO A 263 -6.67 17.59 -4.02
N VAL A 264 -6.70 17.29 -5.33
CA VAL A 264 -6.39 18.28 -6.38
C VAL A 264 -7.47 19.36 -6.41
N ILE A 265 -8.75 18.97 -6.35
CA ILE A 265 -9.89 19.89 -6.39
C ILE A 265 -9.89 20.84 -5.19
N PHE A 266 -9.51 20.35 -4.02
CA PHE A 266 -9.50 21.12 -2.78
C PHE A 266 -8.14 21.81 -2.48
N ASP A 267 -7.18 21.80 -3.42
CA ASP A 267 -5.80 22.29 -3.23
C ASP A 267 -5.21 21.86 -1.88
N THR A 268 -5.32 20.55 -1.59
CA THR A 268 -4.90 20.00 -0.31
C THR A 268 -3.38 20.13 -0.15
N THR A 269 -2.98 20.83 0.89
CA THR A 269 -1.61 20.95 1.43
C THR A 269 -1.57 20.27 2.80
N VAL A 270 -0.39 20.14 3.43
CA VAL A 270 -0.29 19.59 4.79
C VAL A 270 -1.14 20.40 5.78
N GLU A 271 -1.22 21.72 5.57
CA GLU A 271 -1.92 22.68 6.41
C GLU A 271 -3.43 22.71 6.15
N THR A 272 -3.88 22.31 4.96
CA THR A 272 -5.29 22.38 4.54
C THR A 272 -6.00 21.03 4.48
N ILE A 273 -5.35 19.95 4.94
CA ILE A 273 -6.02 18.64 5.07
C ILE A 273 -7.30 18.83 5.91
N PRO A 274 -8.48 18.37 5.43
CA PRO A 274 -9.68 18.33 6.26
C PRO A 274 -9.51 17.24 7.31
N ASN A 275 -8.94 17.59 8.45
CA ASN A 275 -8.56 16.66 9.52
C ASN A 275 -9.51 16.69 10.72
N ALA A 276 -10.65 17.37 10.59
CA ALA A 276 -11.71 17.33 11.59
C ALA A 276 -12.25 15.91 11.75
N VAL A 277 -12.21 15.40 12.98
CA VAL A 277 -12.67 14.06 13.36
C VAL A 277 -13.68 14.18 14.52
N PRO A 278 -14.65 13.27 14.63
CA PRO A 278 -14.91 12.15 13.71
C PRO A 278 -15.61 12.60 12.42
N TYR A 279 -15.24 11.96 11.30
CA TYR A 279 -16.01 12.03 10.04
C TYR A 279 -16.62 10.67 9.65
N LEU A 280 -16.33 9.62 10.42
CA LEU A 280 -17.01 8.33 10.36
C LEU A 280 -17.41 7.92 11.79
N SER A 281 -18.56 7.26 11.91
CA SER A 281 -19.09 6.77 13.18
C SER A 281 -19.63 5.36 13.01
N ALA A 282 -19.59 4.57 14.08
CA ALA A 282 -20.21 3.25 14.08
C ALA A 282 -21.73 3.37 13.85
N PRO A 283 -22.34 2.46 13.06
CA PRO A 283 -23.79 2.42 12.91
C PRO A 283 -24.47 2.22 14.28
N PRO A 284 -25.37 3.13 14.71
CA PRO A 284 -25.91 3.14 16.08
C PRO A 284 -26.59 1.83 16.48
N GLU A 285 -27.22 1.15 15.53
CA GLU A 285 -27.92 -0.12 15.72
C GLU A 285 -26.98 -1.30 16.04
N ARG A 286 -25.67 -1.17 15.76
CA ARG A 286 -24.66 -2.20 16.04
C ARG A 286 -24.06 -2.06 17.44
N LEU A 287 -24.09 -0.85 18.01
CA LEU A 287 -23.43 -0.54 19.29
C LEU A 287 -23.87 -1.43 20.47
N PRO A 288 -25.17 -1.73 20.67
CA PRO A 288 -25.60 -2.54 21.82
C PRO A 288 -24.99 -3.94 21.84
N PHE A 289 -24.89 -4.58 20.67
CA PHE A 289 -24.29 -5.91 20.53
C PHE A 289 -22.81 -5.90 20.92
N TRP A 290 -22.03 -4.96 20.35
CA TRP A 290 -20.60 -4.87 20.60
C TRP A 290 -20.26 -4.44 22.03
N ARG A 291 -21.07 -3.57 22.64
CA ARG A 291 -20.92 -3.19 24.05
C ARG A 291 -21.06 -4.39 24.98
N GLY A 292 -21.99 -5.32 24.68
CA GLY A 292 -22.18 -6.52 25.48
C GLY A 292 -20.99 -7.49 25.42
N LEU A 293 -20.24 -7.52 24.31
CA LEU A 293 -19.09 -8.40 24.12
C LEU A 293 -17.76 -7.82 24.65
N ALA A 294 -17.63 -6.50 24.67
CA ALA A 294 -16.42 -5.79 25.12
C ALA A 294 -16.61 -5.08 26.48
N ALA A 295 -17.43 -5.65 27.36
CA ALA A 295 -17.70 -5.10 28.68
C ALA A 295 -16.55 -5.44 29.66
N ASP A 296 -15.63 -4.49 29.84
CA ASP A 296 -14.60 -4.54 30.88
C ASP A 296 -14.33 -3.12 31.39
N GLU A 297 -15.13 -2.67 32.36
CA GLU A 297 -15.16 -1.27 32.82
C GLU A 297 -13.99 -0.90 33.76
N GLY A 298 -13.15 -1.85 34.15
CA GLY A 298 -12.04 -1.65 35.09
C GLY A 298 -10.65 -1.72 34.48
N ARG A 299 -10.54 -1.86 33.15
CA ARG A 299 -9.27 -2.06 32.43
C ARG A 299 -9.25 -1.23 31.16
N LEU A 300 -8.05 -0.84 30.73
CA LEU A 300 -7.86 -0.17 29.45
C LEU A 300 -8.14 -1.16 28.31
N ARG A 301 -9.18 -0.93 27.50
CA ARG A 301 -9.54 -1.80 26.38
C ARG A 301 -8.76 -1.41 25.13
N VAL A 302 -7.90 -2.30 24.66
CA VAL A 302 -6.96 -2.04 23.57
C VAL A 302 -7.22 -2.97 22.39
N GLY A 303 -7.47 -2.41 21.22
CA GLY A 303 -7.55 -3.16 19.97
C GLY A 303 -6.19 -3.29 19.31
N LEU A 304 -5.86 -4.46 18.75
CA LEU A 304 -4.57 -4.71 18.12
C LEU A 304 -4.71 -5.26 16.68
N CYS A 305 -4.00 -4.65 15.73
CA CYS A 305 -3.83 -5.15 14.35
C CYS A 305 -2.37 -5.02 13.89
N TRP A 306 -1.64 -6.14 13.82
CA TRP A 306 -0.17 -6.13 13.66
C TRP A 306 0.31 -6.52 12.26
N ALA A 307 -0.59 -6.96 11.37
CA ALA A 307 -0.23 -7.46 10.05
C ALA A 307 -1.17 -6.99 8.92
N GLY A 308 -0.60 -6.82 7.73
CA GLY A 308 -1.35 -6.56 6.49
C GLY A 308 -1.98 -7.82 5.89
N LYS A 309 -2.87 -7.63 4.90
CA LYS A 309 -3.63 -8.69 4.22
C LYS A 309 -2.76 -9.67 3.40
N SER A 310 -1.57 -9.25 2.97
CA SER A 310 -0.64 -10.05 2.17
C SER A 310 0.55 -10.47 3.03
N TYR A 311 0.40 -11.49 3.86
CA TYR A 311 1.53 -12.02 4.64
C TYR A 311 2.33 -13.04 3.81
N PRO A 312 3.68 -12.99 3.80
CA PRO A 312 4.54 -12.03 4.51
C PRO A 312 4.76 -10.74 3.69
N ASP A 313 4.36 -9.61 4.27
CA ASP A 313 4.85 -8.27 3.91
C ASP A 313 5.81 -7.83 5.05
N PRO A 314 7.05 -8.34 5.06
CA PRO A 314 7.99 -8.15 6.17
C PRO A 314 8.37 -6.67 6.37
N GLY A 315 8.11 -5.84 5.36
CA GLY A 315 8.31 -4.41 5.40
C GLY A 315 7.23 -3.63 6.14
N ARG A 316 6.02 -4.18 6.39
CA ARG A 316 4.92 -3.43 7.03
C ARG A 316 4.30 -4.13 8.23
N SER A 317 4.46 -5.45 8.33
CA SER A 317 3.86 -6.25 9.41
C SER A 317 4.86 -6.44 10.55
N CYS A 318 4.40 -6.27 11.79
CA CYS A 318 5.17 -6.63 12.96
C CYS A 318 5.10 -8.16 13.16
N PRO A 319 6.23 -8.88 13.25
CA PRO A 319 6.23 -10.30 13.58
C PRO A 319 5.52 -10.55 14.92
N ALA A 320 4.66 -11.58 14.96
CA ALA A 320 3.77 -11.84 16.08
C ALA A 320 4.54 -12.16 17.38
N GLU A 321 5.65 -12.88 17.27
CA GLU A 321 6.54 -13.23 18.38
C GLU A 321 7.16 -12.02 19.07
N LEU A 322 7.26 -10.88 18.37
CA LEU A 322 7.83 -9.66 18.94
C LEU A 322 6.82 -8.87 19.78
N LEU A 323 5.54 -9.27 19.80
CA LEU A 323 4.48 -8.61 20.57
C LEU A 323 4.49 -8.97 22.06
N ALA A 324 5.34 -9.93 22.49
CA ALA A 324 5.40 -10.40 23.87
C ALA A 324 5.51 -9.29 24.94
N PRO A 325 6.29 -8.21 24.74
CA PRO A 325 6.38 -7.11 25.72
C PRO A 325 5.07 -6.37 25.98
N LEU A 326 4.05 -6.52 25.11
CA LEU A 326 2.72 -5.93 25.32
C LEU A 326 1.94 -6.68 26.41
N ALA A 327 2.18 -8.00 26.56
CA ALA A 327 1.50 -8.83 27.57
C ALA A 327 1.91 -8.48 29.01
N GLU A 328 3.07 -7.85 29.18
CA GLU A 328 3.60 -7.45 30.48
C GLU A 328 2.93 -6.19 31.06
N VAL A 329 2.12 -5.49 30.25
CA VAL A 329 1.40 -4.30 30.71
C VAL A 329 0.13 -4.72 31.48
N ALA A 330 0.17 -4.57 32.80
CA ALA A 330 -0.98 -4.83 33.66
C ALA A 330 -2.15 -3.86 33.39
N GLY A 331 -3.37 -4.27 33.73
CA GLY A 331 -4.55 -3.41 33.61
C GLY A 331 -5.09 -3.23 32.18
N VAL A 332 -4.62 -4.02 31.21
CA VAL A 332 -5.04 -3.93 29.80
C VAL A 332 -5.87 -5.14 29.37
N SER A 333 -7.02 -4.91 28.74
CA SER A 333 -7.83 -5.94 28.09
C SER A 333 -7.67 -5.86 26.57
N TRP A 334 -7.17 -6.93 25.97
CA TRP A 334 -6.75 -6.97 24.57
C TRP A 334 -7.82 -7.54 23.66
N TYR A 335 -8.10 -6.86 22.56
CA TYR A 335 -9.07 -7.28 21.55
C TYR A 335 -8.43 -7.36 20.17
N SER A 336 -8.70 -8.43 19.42
CA SER A 336 -8.24 -8.54 18.03
C SER A 336 -8.96 -7.55 17.13
N LEU A 337 -8.20 -6.82 16.31
CA LEU A 337 -8.70 -6.15 15.11
C LEU A 337 -8.10 -6.77 13.83
N GLN A 338 -7.37 -7.88 13.96
CA GLN A 338 -6.72 -8.59 12.87
C GLN A 338 -7.67 -9.64 12.28
N MET A 339 -8.15 -9.39 11.06
CA MET A 339 -8.99 -10.36 10.36
C MET A 339 -8.17 -11.56 9.85
N GLY A 340 -8.69 -12.77 10.05
CA GLY A 340 -8.20 -14.00 9.39
C GLY A 340 -6.85 -14.50 9.89
N TRP A 341 -6.51 -14.28 11.15
CA TRP A 341 -5.28 -14.81 11.76
C TRP A 341 -5.53 -16.15 12.45
N GLU A 342 -4.70 -17.15 12.17
CA GLU A 342 -4.85 -18.52 12.71
C GLU A 342 -3.73 -18.92 13.68
N GLY A 343 -2.76 -18.04 13.94
CA GLY A 343 -1.59 -18.32 14.78
C GLY A 343 -1.77 -17.95 16.26
N ALA A 344 -1.03 -18.61 17.14
CA ALA A 344 -0.94 -18.20 18.54
C ALA A 344 -0.21 -16.85 18.67
N LEU A 345 -0.63 -16.03 19.63
CA LEU A 345 0.02 -14.78 19.96
C LEU A 345 0.61 -14.82 21.38
N PRO A 346 1.73 -14.13 21.64
CA PRO A 346 2.35 -14.07 22.96
C PRO A 346 1.66 -13.07 23.90
N LEU A 347 0.34 -12.90 23.79
CA LEU A 347 -0.46 -12.00 24.64
C LEU A 347 -1.91 -12.50 24.76
N PRO A 348 -2.60 -12.26 25.89
CA PRO A 348 -3.95 -12.77 26.15
C PRO A 348 -5.02 -11.94 25.42
N LEU A 349 -5.11 -12.14 24.11
CA LEU A 349 -5.95 -11.38 23.20
C LEU A 349 -7.30 -12.07 22.95
N THR A 350 -8.38 -11.34 23.19
CA THR A 350 -9.75 -11.79 22.90
C THR A 350 -10.06 -11.55 21.43
N ASP A 351 -10.30 -12.63 20.69
CA ASP A 351 -10.67 -12.55 19.29
C ASP A 351 -12.20 -12.55 19.11
N LEU A 352 -12.75 -11.39 18.74
CA LEU A 352 -14.17 -11.22 18.40
C LEU A 352 -14.39 -11.05 16.88
N THR A 353 -13.34 -11.23 16.07
CA THR A 353 -13.39 -10.93 14.63
C THR A 353 -14.34 -11.86 13.87
N GLY A 354 -14.65 -13.04 14.42
CA GLY A 354 -15.68 -13.94 13.90
C GLY A 354 -17.10 -13.34 13.88
N HIS A 355 -17.34 -12.24 14.60
CA HIS A 355 -18.61 -11.51 14.58
C HIS A 355 -18.62 -10.33 13.59
N ILE A 356 -17.49 -10.00 12.95
CA ILE A 356 -17.38 -8.87 12.03
C ILE A 356 -17.89 -9.29 10.64
N ARG A 357 -18.98 -8.66 10.19
CA ARG A 357 -19.53 -8.86 8.84
C ARG A 357 -18.94 -7.90 7.81
N ASP A 358 -18.71 -6.67 8.23
CA ASP A 358 -18.23 -5.55 7.40
C ASP A 358 -17.59 -4.46 8.28
N PHE A 359 -17.13 -3.35 7.69
CA PHE A 359 -16.47 -2.28 8.44
C PHE A 359 -17.39 -1.52 9.42
N GLY A 360 -18.71 -1.63 9.29
CA GLY A 360 -19.63 -1.12 10.31
C GLY A 360 -19.50 -1.86 11.64
N ASP A 361 -19.20 -3.16 11.60
CA ASP A 361 -18.94 -3.97 12.81
C ASP A 361 -17.54 -3.68 13.35
N THR A 362 -16.54 -3.54 12.47
CA THR A 362 -15.20 -3.09 12.88
C THR A 362 -15.27 -1.73 13.59
N ALA A 363 -16.04 -0.77 13.06
CA ALA A 363 -16.26 0.52 13.70
C ALA A 363 -16.98 0.39 15.04
N ALA A 364 -18.00 -0.46 15.13
CA ALA A 364 -18.74 -0.68 16.38
C ALA A 364 -17.89 -1.35 17.47
N LEU A 365 -16.99 -2.27 17.10
CA LEU A 365 -15.96 -2.81 18.00
C LEU A 365 -14.98 -1.73 18.43
N ILE A 366 -14.40 -0.96 17.49
CA ILE A 366 -13.49 0.15 17.80
C ILE A 366 -14.14 1.17 18.74
N ALA A 367 -15.45 1.42 18.58
CA ALA A 367 -16.17 2.33 19.45
C ALA A 367 -16.14 1.91 20.93
N GLN A 368 -16.04 0.61 21.24
CA GLN A 368 -15.95 0.09 22.62
C GLN A 368 -14.52 0.11 23.19
N LEU A 369 -13.51 0.39 22.37
CA LEU A 369 -12.11 0.41 22.78
C LEU A 369 -11.70 1.80 23.27
N ASP A 370 -10.74 1.86 24.17
CA ASP A 370 -10.17 3.11 24.67
C ASP A 370 -8.96 3.55 23.81
N LEU A 371 -8.23 2.57 23.26
CA LEU A 371 -7.05 2.77 22.42
C LEU A 371 -6.98 1.72 21.30
N VAL A 372 -6.48 2.12 20.13
CA VAL A 372 -6.13 1.20 19.04
C VAL A 372 -4.63 1.18 18.82
N ILE A 373 -4.05 0.01 18.62
CA ILE A 373 -2.66 -0.17 18.20
C ILE A 373 -2.69 -0.92 16.87
N THR A 374 -2.07 -0.35 15.85
CA THR A 374 -2.11 -0.95 14.52
C THR A 374 -0.85 -0.68 13.73
N VAL A 375 -0.53 -1.52 12.75
CA VAL A 375 0.35 -1.11 11.64
C VAL A 375 -0.44 -0.31 10.60
N ASP A 376 0.22 0.16 9.55
CA ASP A 376 -0.41 0.86 8.43
C ASP A 376 -1.43 -0.04 7.70
N THR A 377 -2.70 0.05 8.08
CA THR A 377 -3.82 -0.75 7.56
C THR A 377 -5.11 0.07 7.51
N ALA A 378 -6.18 -0.53 6.96
CA ALA A 378 -7.52 0.05 7.03
C ALA A 378 -7.99 0.32 8.47
N VAL A 379 -7.50 -0.42 9.47
CA VAL A 379 -7.81 -0.17 10.89
C VAL A 379 -7.25 1.18 11.34
N ALA A 380 -6.04 1.56 10.91
CA ALA A 380 -5.45 2.86 11.23
C ALA A 380 -6.32 4.00 10.70
N HIS A 381 -6.77 3.88 9.45
CA HIS A 381 -7.61 4.88 8.81
C HIS A 381 -9.01 4.95 9.42
N LEU A 382 -9.62 3.82 9.77
CA LEU A 382 -10.93 3.79 10.42
C LEU A 382 -10.86 4.39 11.83
N ALA A 383 -9.91 3.96 12.66
CA ALA A 383 -9.74 4.47 14.01
C ALA A 383 -9.45 5.98 13.99
N GLY A 384 -8.59 6.43 13.09
CA GLY A 384 -8.32 7.85 12.86
C GLY A 384 -9.56 8.62 12.39
N ALA A 385 -10.35 8.08 11.46
CA ALA A 385 -11.57 8.70 10.98
C ALA A 385 -12.65 8.86 12.07
N MET A 386 -12.65 7.95 13.04
CA MET A 386 -13.53 7.98 14.22
C MET A 386 -12.99 8.86 15.36
N GLY A 387 -11.80 9.46 15.21
CA GLY A 387 -11.16 10.23 16.28
C GLY A 387 -10.77 9.37 17.49
N LYS A 388 -10.53 8.07 17.29
CA LYS A 388 -10.09 7.17 18.37
C LYS A 388 -8.59 7.40 18.65
N PRO A 389 -8.15 7.51 19.92
CA PRO A 389 -6.74 7.47 20.25
C PRO A 389 -6.10 6.23 19.64
N THR A 390 -5.00 6.41 18.91
CA THR A 390 -4.38 5.31 18.17
C THR A 390 -2.86 5.44 18.14
N LEU A 391 -2.15 4.32 18.34
CA LEU A 391 -0.72 4.19 18.08
C LEU A 391 -0.52 3.44 16.77
N VAL A 392 0.16 4.07 15.80
CA VAL A 392 0.51 3.42 14.54
C VAL A 392 1.97 2.99 14.57
N MET A 393 2.20 1.67 14.50
CA MET A 393 3.50 1.06 14.36
C MET A 393 3.91 1.09 12.89
N LEU A 394 5.01 1.79 12.59
CA LEU A 394 5.44 2.05 11.23
C LEU A 394 6.83 1.47 10.96
N PRO A 395 7.07 0.99 9.73
CA PRO A 395 8.40 0.57 9.33
C PRO A 395 9.33 1.76 9.10
N HIS A 396 10.61 1.44 8.87
CA HIS A 396 11.65 2.46 8.63
C HIS A 396 11.36 3.29 7.37
N ALA A 397 10.95 2.63 6.28
CA ALA A 397 10.47 3.28 5.05
C ALA A 397 8.93 3.25 5.04
N PRO A 398 8.24 4.31 5.50
CA PRO A 398 6.79 4.33 5.63
C PRO A 398 6.08 4.62 4.30
N ASP A 399 4.79 4.31 4.24
CA ASP A 399 3.88 4.87 3.23
C ASP A 399 3.82 6.41 3.34
N TRP A 400 3.62 7.07 2.20
CA TRP A 400 3.67 8.52 2.07
C TRP A 400 2.68 9.26 3.00
N ARG A 401 1.57 8.62 3.38
CA ARG A 401 0.55 9.20 4.28
C ARG A 401 1.10 9.57 5.64
N TRP A 402 2.15 8.88 6.06
CA TRP A 402 2.71 9.05 7.37
C TRP A 402 3.84 10.08 7.40
N LEU A 403 4.30 10.57 6.25
CA LEU A 403 5.42 11.52 6.14
C LEU A 403 6.70 11.00 6.81
N LEU A 404 7.74 11.84 6.83
CA LEU A 404 9.05 11.55 7.43
C LEU A 404 9.25 12.28 8.75
N GLU A 405 10.04 11.68 9.65
CA GLU A 405 10.63 12.33 10.84
C GLU A 405 9.64 12.99 11.82
N ARG A 406 8.41 12.46 11.92
CA ARG A 406 7.40 12.95 12.87
C ARG A 406 6.68 11.85 13.64
N GLY A 407 6.32 12.18 14.87
CA GLY A 407 5.56 11.32 15.80
C GLY A 407 4.05 11.57 15.79
N ASP A 408 3.59 12.57 15.02
CA ASP A 408 2.19 12.90 14.78
C ASP A 408 1.84 12.71 13.29
N THR A 409 0.57 12.91 12.93
CA THR A 409 0.12 12.90 11.54
C THR A 409 -0.87 14.05 11.28
N PRO A 410 -0.69 14.81 10.18
CA PRO A 410 -1.63 15.89 9.85
C PRO A 410 -3.00 15.35 9.40
N TRP A 411 -3.10 14.07 9.04
CA TRP A 411 -4.35 13.44 8.60
C TRP A 411 -5.31 13.12 9.74
N TYR A 412 -4.77 12.82 10.92
CA TYR A 412 -5.53 12.31 12.05
C TYR A 412 -4.98 12.86 13.39
N PRO A 413 -5.62 13.90 13.96
CA PRO A 413 -5.11 14.56 15.17
C PRO A 413 -4.99 13.65 16.40
N THR A 414 -5.68 12.50 16.41
CA THR A 414 -5.69 11.54 17.54
C THR A 414 -4.68 10.40 17.42
N LEU A 415 -3.89 10.37 16.33
CA LEU A 415 -2.92 9.32 16.07
C LEU A 415 -1.50 9.76 16.50
N ARG A 416 -0.78 8.83 17.12
CA ARG A 416 0.66 8.93 17.38
C ARG A 416 1.41 7.85 16.60
N LEU A 417 2.56 8.20 16.05
CA LEU A 417 3.34 7.34 15.16
C LEU A 417 4.61 6.85 15.88
N ILE A 418 4.84 5.55 15.83
CA ILE A 418 6.03 4.90 16.41
C ILE A 418 6.72 4.13 15.29
N ARG A 419 7.88 4.64 14.87
CA ARG A 419 8.62 4.16 13.70
C ARG A 419 9.85 3.35 14.09
N GLN A 420 10.20 2.39 13.26
CA GLN A 420 11.51 1.75 13.33
C GLN A 420 12.62 2.79 13.10
N ALA A 421 13.66 2.74 13.96
CA ALA A 421 14.86 3.54 13.76
C ALA A 421 15.69 3.05 12.57
N GLU A 422 15.71 1.73 12.36
CA GLU A 422 16.40 1.04 11.26
C GLU A 422 15.53 -0.11 10.73
N PRO A 423 15.68 -0.53 9.46
CA PRO A 423 14.87 -1.60 8.89
C PRO A 423 14.86 -2.87 9.76
N GLY A 424 13.67 -3.36 10.10
CA GLY A 424 13.49 -4.58 10.88
C GLY A 424 13.54 -4.41 12.40
N ALA A 425 13.80 -3.21 12.92
CA ALA A 425 13.85 -2.91 14.36
C ALA A 425 12.46 -2.86 15.04
N TRP A 426 11.59 -3.83 14.77
CA TRP A 426 10.26 -3.96 15.37
C TRP A 426 10.29 -4.11 16.90
N ARG A 427 11.35 -4.71 17.47
CA ARG A 427 11.51 -4.84 18.92
C ARG A 427 11.51 -3.49 19.64
N ASP A 428 12.21 -2.49 19.09
CA ASP A 428 12.21 -1.14 19.68
C ASP A 428 10.84 -0.48 19.57
N VAL A 429 10.17 -0.64 18.42
CA VAL A 429 8.80 -0.14 18.21
C VAL A 429 7.85 -0.71 19.26
N VAL A 430 7.83 -2.04 19.45
CA VAL A 430 6.95 -2.68 20.43
C VAL A 430 7.29 -2.24 21.86
N ARG A 431 8.58 -2.14 22.22
CA ARG A 431 8.99 -1.63 23.54
C ARG A 431 8.46 -0.23 23.80
N ARG A 432 8.58 0.69 22.84
CA ARG A 432 8.07 2.06 22.95
C ARG A 432 6.55 2.10 23.03
N VAL A 433 5.86 1.22 22.31
CA VAL A 433 4.40 1.03 22.45
C VAL A 433 4.06 0.58 23.87
N SER A 434 4.77 -0.41 24.43
CA SER A 434 4.58 -0.86 25.82
C SER A 434 4.80 0.26 26.83
N ASP A 435 5.81 1.11 26.63
CA ASP A 435 6.09 2.25 27.52
C ASP A 435 4.94 3.27 27.52
N VAL A 436 4.38 3.58 26.35
CA VAL A 436 3.19 4.43 26.24
C VAL A 436 2.00 3.77 26.93
N LEU A 437 1.77 2.48 26.69
CA LEU A 437 0.66 1.74 27.29
C LEU A 437 0.70 1.70 28.82
N ARG A 438 1.88 1.55 29.43
CA ARG A 438 2.03 1.58 30.90
C ARG A 438 1.55 2.92 31.47
N HIS A 439 1.82 4.02 30.77
CA HIS A 439 1.34 5.33 31.19
C HIS A 439 -0.19 5.46 31.06
N GLU A 440 -0.76 5.03 29.94
CA GLU A 440 -2.21 5.08 29.70
C GLU A 440 -2.99 4.18 30.69
N ALA A 441 -2.50 2.96 30.95
CA ALA A 441 -3.14 2.01 31.86
C ALA A 441 -3.11 2.45 33.33
N ALA A 442 -2.07 3.19 33.74
CA ALA A 442 -2.00 3.76 35.08
C ALA A 442 -3.13 4.77 35.35
N GLY A 443 -3.64 5.44 34.31
CA GLY A 443 -4.77 6.39 34.42
C GLY A 443 -6.15 5.73 34.56
N PHE A 444 -6.27 4.43 34.28
CA PHE A 444 -7.52 3.64 34.42
C PHE A 444 -7.57 2.83 35.72
N SER A 445 -6.43 2.67 36.39
CA SER A 445 -6.28 1.85 37.60
C SER A 445 -6.44 2.66 38.90
N GLY A 446 -6.80 3.95 38.81
CA GLY A 446 -7.08 4.85 39.93
C GLY A 446 -8.39 5.59 39.69
#